data_AF-A0A8J7Q773-F1
#
_entry.id   AF-A0A8J7Q773-F1
#
_cell.length_a   1.000
_cell.length_b   1.000
_cell.length_c   1.000
_cell.angle_alpha   90.00
_cell.angle_beta   90.00
_cell.angle_gamma   90.00
#
_symmetry.space_group_name_H-M   'P 1'
#
loop_
_entity.id
_entity.type
_entity.pdbx_description
1 polymer ?
#
loop_
_entity_poly.entity_id
_entity_poly.type
_entity_poly.pdbx_seq_one_letter_code
_entity_poly.pdbx_strand_id
1 'polypeptide(L)'
;MPIPQVKVPPLNTFSLFQAGGTALQQVPGLKRAAAKGFVINLLIYFVLVTVASLAFYRLVHLPLAQWVTGLESDWLQLPLHIGLWVLQITAFFVAALLSIRISLKFMGVWYADLAALVVGFHRGTIKLPSFLEELPHTLREVGREILISMGLILIGFVPVLGPLTVFSIGAWLQGRSITQPYTDVIRGAKLGLHQETQAQKLFLGSGQMLLAIIPLIGWMLLPVVNLFQVLGYAWIKELSEQVAAARDEQPEAPTPQPPPPPQPEETTTDAAATSGP
;
A
#
# COMPACT_ATOMS: atom_id res chain seq x y z
N MET A 1 21.77 -26.30 -14.54
CA MET A 1 22.24 -25.43 -13.44
C MET A 1 21.11 -25.34 -12.42
N PRO A 2 21.33 -25.57 -11.12
CA PRO A 2 20.27 -25.40 -10.14
C PRO A 2 19.85 -23.93 -10.11
N ILE A 3 18.57 -23.67 -10.36
CA ILE A 3 17.96 -22.35 -10.24
C ILE A 3 18.19 -21.91 -8.78
N PRO A 4 18.75 -20.72 -8.50
CA PRO A 4 18.89 -20.25 -7.14
C PRO A 4 17.50 -20.28 -6.49
N GLN A 5 17.37 -20.97 -5.36
CA GLN A 5 16.11 -21.00 -4.61
C GLN A 5 15.84 -19.59 -4.08
N VAL A 6 15.13 -18.80 -4.87
CA VAL A 6 14.75 -17.45 -4.47
C VAL A 6 13.64 -17.58 -3.44
N LYS A 7 13.98 -17.38 -2.16
CA LYS A 7 13.02 -17.41 -1.07
C LYS A 7 12.12 -16.17 -1.17
N VAL A 8 10.84 -16.38 -1.43
CA VAL A 8 9.84 -15.30 -1.43
C VAL A 8 9.65 -14.77 -0.01
N PRO A 9 9.84 -13.46 0.24
CA PRO A 9 9.56 -12.88 1.55
C PRO A 9 8.07 -12.98 1.91
N PRO A 10 7.70 -13.16 3.20
CA PRO A 10 6.30 -13.09 3.61
C PRO A 10 5.72 -11.70 3.36
N LEU A 11 4.41 -11.57 3.18
CA LEU A 11 3.74 -10.25 3.06
C LEU A 11 3.56 -9.63 4.46
N ASN A 12 4.56 -8.89 4.94
CA ASN A 12 4.48 -8.11 6.16
C ASN A 12 5.11 -6.71 5.97
N THR A 13 4.86 -5.79 6.89
CA THR A 13 5.32 -4.40 6.75
C THR A 13 6.83 -4.31 6.53
N PHE A 14 7.63 -5.04 7.30
CA PHE A 14 9.08 -4.98 7.23
C PHE A 14 9.62 -5.54 5.91
N SER A 15 9.12 -6.67 5.45
CA SER A 15 9.53 -7.28 4.18
C SER A 15 9.15 -6.41 2.99
N LEU A 16 8.01 -5.72 3.04
CA LEU A 16 7.63 -4.75 2.01
C LEU A 16 8.61 -3.59 1.95
N PHE A 17 9.03 -3.06 3.10
CA PHE A 17 10.07 -2.01 3.13
C PHE A 17 11.39 -2.50 2.54
N GLN A 18 11.84 -3.68 2.95
CA GLN A 18 13.08 -4.26 2.45
C GLN A 18 13.00 -4.50 0.93
N ALA A 19 11.93 -5.13 0.46
CA ALA A 19 11.69 -5.40 -0.96
C ALA A 19 11.55 -4.12 -1.78
N GLY A 20 10.89 -3.08 -1.24
CA GLY A 20 10.80 -1.78 -1.89
C GLY A 20 12.17 -1.09 -2.01
N GLY A 21 13.02 -1.24 -0.99
CA GLY A 21 14.42 -0.79 -1.04
C GLY A 21 15.22 -1.54 -2.09
N THR A 22 15.06 -2.87 -2.17
CA THR A 22 15.67 -3.70 -3.21
C THR A 22 15.22 -3.27 -4.61
N ALA A 23 13.91 -3.07 -4.81
CA ALA A 23 13.35 -2.62 -6.08
C ALA A 23 13.96 -1.28 -6.51
N LEU A 24 14.04 -0.30 -5.58
CA LEU A 24 14.69 0.98 -5.85
C LEU A 24 16.16 0.84 -6.25
N GLN A 25 16.88 -0.13 -5.71
CA GLN A 25 18.28 -0.34 -6.04
C GLN A 25 18.49 -1.06 -7.37
N GLN A 26 17.63 -2.04 -7.68
CA GLN A 26 17.82 -2.93 -8.84
C GLN A 26 17.14 -2.43 -10.11
N VAL A 27 15.98 -1.77 -10.02
CA VAL A 27 15.22 -1.32 -11.19
C VAL A 27 15.79 -0.01 -11.73
N PRO A 28 16.31 0.02 -12.98
CA PRO A 28 16.89 1.23 -13.57
C PRO A 28 15.86 2.36 -13.67
N GLY A 29 16.24 3.58 -13.30
CA GLY A 29 15.37 4.77 -13.39
C GLY A 29 14.30 4.89 -12.30
N LEU A 30 14.04 3.83 -11.51
CA LEU A 30 12.98 3.83 -10.50
C LEU A 30 13.22 4.87 -9.40
N LYS A 31 14.47 5.04 -8.92
CA LYS A 31 14.81 6.07 -7.92
C LYS A 31 14.47 7.48 -8.39
N ARG A 32 14.80 7.81 -9.63
CA ARG A 32 14.57 9.15 -10.21
C ARG A 32 13.08 9.38 -10.42
N ALA A 33 12.36 8.38 -10.91
CA ALA A 33 10.90 8.44 -11.06
C ALA A 33 10.22 8.61 -9.69
N ALA A 34 10.62 7.83 -8.68
CA ALA A 34 10.07 7.92 -7.33
C ALA A 34 10.34 9.29 -6.68
N ALA A 35 11.56 9.82 -6.81
CA ALA A 35 11.91 11.14 -6.30
C ALA A 35 11.10 12.25 -6.97
N LYS A 36 10.92 12.19 -8.30
CA LYS A 36 10.08 13.16 -9.04
C LYS A 36 8.63 13.14 -8.54
N GLY A 37 8.03 11.96 -8.41
CA GLY A 37 6.68 11.80 -7.89
C GLY A 37 6.53 12.33 -6.46
N PHE A 38 7.51 12.06 -5.60
CA PHE A 38 7.53 12.55 -4.22
C PHE A 38 7.57 14.09 -4.15
N VAL A 39 8.42 14.75 -4.94
CA VAL A 39 8.49 16.22 -4.99
C VAL A 39 7.17 16.82 -5.47
N ILE A 40 6.57 16.26 -6.53
CA ILE A 40 5.27 16.72 -7.04
C ILE A 40 4.19 16.56 -5.97
N ASN A 41 4.14 15.41 -5.29
CA ASN A 41 3.21 15.16 -4.20
C ASN A 41 3.39 16.18 -3.06
N LEU A 42 4.63 16.48 -2.67
CA LEU A 42 4.90 17.48 -1.63
C LEU A 42 4.40 18.87 -2.05
N LEU A 43 4.61 19.26 -3.31
CA LEU A 43 4.10 20.54 -3.84
C LEU A 43 2.56 20.59 -3.82
N ILE A 44 1.89 19.53 -4.27
CA ILE A 44 0.42 19.44 -4.24
C ILE A 44 -0.09 19.57 -2.80
N TYR A 45 0.50 18.82 -1.87
CA TYR A 45 0.17 18.92 -0.45
C TYR A 45 0.27 20.35 0.06
N PHE A 46 1.41 21.04 -0.15
CA PHE A 46 1.59 22.41 0.32
C PHE A 46 0.57 23.37 -0.30
N VAL A 47 0.34 23.28 -1.61
CA VAL A 47 -0.66 24.11 -2.29
C VAL A 47 -2.05 23.90 -1.69
N LEU A 48 -2.47 22.65 -1.50
CA LEU A 48 -3.79 22.33 -0.94
C LEU A 48 -3.95 22.84 0.49
N VAL A 49 -2.95 22.63 1.36
CA VAL A 49 -2.99 23.12 2.75
C VAL A 49 -3.06 24.63 2.79
N THR A 50 -2.22 25.31 2.00
CA THR A 50 -2.18 26.78 1.97
C THR A 50 -3.50 27.34 1.46
N VAL A 51 -4.03 26.82 0.35
CA VAL A 51 -5.31 27.28 -0.22
C VAL A 51 -6.46 27.05 0.75
N ALA A 52 -6.58 25.85 1.34
CA ALA A 52 -7.62 25.54 2.30
C ALA A 52 -7.52 26.40 3.57
N SER A 53 -6.32 26.58 4.11
CA SER A 53 -6.09 27.39 5.32
C SER A 53 -6.36 28.88 5.07
N LEU A 54 -5.95 29.40 3.92
CA LEU A 54 -6.22 30.79 3.53
C LEU A 54 -7.72 31.02 3.28
N ALA A 55 -8.39 30.06 2.63
CA ALA A 55 -9.82 30.12 2.42
C ALA A 55 -10.57 30.13 3.76
N PHE A 56 -10.23 29.23 4.69
CA PHE A 56 -10.82 29.24 6.03
C PHE A 56 -10.57 30.55 6.76
N TYR A 57 -9.33 31.05 6.72
CA TYR A 57 -8.97 32.31 7.35
C TYR A 57 -9.82 33.48 6.81
N ARG A 58 -9.97 33.58 5.49
CA ARG A 58 -10.71 34.68 4.86
C ARG A 58 -12.22 34.56 4.99
N LEU A 59 -12.76 33.35 4.85
CA LEU A 59 -14.21 33.13 4.77
C LEU A 59 -14.85 32.92 6.14
N VAL A 60 -14.10 32.47 7.14
CA VAL A 60 -14.63 32.10 8.46
C VAL A 60 -13.95 32.91 9.55
N HIS A 61 -12.64 32.79 9.69
CA HIS A 61 -11.93 33.38 10.83
C HIS A 61 -11.99 34.92 10.83
N LEU A 62 -11.71 35.56 9.69
CA LEU A 62 -11.66 37.02 9.58
C LEU A 62 -13.03 37.68 9.86
N PRO A 63 -14.15 37.22 9.25
CA PRO A 63 -15.49 37.74 9.59
C PRO A 63 -15.84 37.56 11.07
N LEU A 64 -15.54 36.39 11.64
CA LEU A 64 -15.79 36.13 13.06
C LEU A 64 -14.92 37.01 13.97
N ALA A 65 -13.65 37.21 13.63
CA ALA A 65 -12.75 38.07 14.38
C ALA A 65 -13.25 39.53 14.36
N GLN A 66 -13.68 40.03 13.20
CA GLN A 66 -14.27 41.37 13.07
C GLN A 66 -15.53 41.52 13.93
N TRP A 67 -16.38 40.49 13.95
CA TRP A 67 -17.56 40.45 14.81
C TRP A 67 -17.19 40.49 16.30
N VAL A 68 -16.20 39.69 16.74
CA VAL A 68 -15.72 39.69 18.13
C VAL A 68 -15.14 41.05 18.54
N THR A 69 -14.35 41.68 17.67
CA THR A 69 -13.78 43.02 17.96
C THR A 69 -14.83 44.13 17.99
N GLY A 70 -16.00 43.91 17.41
CA GLY A 70 -17.13 44.85 17.46
C GLY A 70 -17.94 44.77 18.76
N LEU A 71 -17.62 43.85 19.68
CA LEU A 71 -18.30 43.72 20.97
C LEU A 71 -17.80 44.78 21.95
N GLU A 72 -18.71 45.47 22.64
CA GLU A 72 -18.35 46.51 23.63
C GLU A 72 -17.78 45.95 24.95
N SER A 73 -17.83 44.63 25.15
CA SER A 73 -17.43 43.99 26.41
C SER A 73 -16.02 43.40 26.36
N ASP A 74 -15.06 44.07 26.99
CA ASP A 74 -13.66 43.64 27.09
C ASP A 74 -13.51 42.24 27.73
N TRP A 75 -14.39 41.89 28.67
CA TRP A 75 -14.37 40.61 29.39
C TRP A 75 -14.74 39.41 28.50
N LEU A 76 -15.53 39.65 27.44
CA LEU A 76 -15.94 38.63 26.47
C LEU A 76 -14.99 38.55 25.26
N GLN A 77 -14.31 39.64 24.92
CA GLN A 77 -13.40 39.67 23.77
C GLN A 77 -12.23 38.70 23.93
N LEU A 78 -11.55 38.70 25.08
CA LEU A 78 -10.40 37.82 25.31
C LEU A 78 -10.72 36.32 25.14
N PRO A 79 -11.73 35.74 25.82
CA PRO A 79 -12.05 34.32 25.65
C PRO A 79 -12.52 33.99 24.22
N LEU A 80 -13.23 34.91 23.54
CA LEU A 80 -13.64 34.71 22.15
C LEU A 80 -12.44 34.71 21.19
N HIS A 81 -11.47 35.60 21.38
CA HIS A 81 -10.23 35.59 20.59
C HIS A 81 -9.41 34.31 20.79
N ILE A 82 -9.31 33.81 22.02
CA ILE A 82 -8.67 32.52 22.29
C ILE A 82 -9.44 31.40 21.56
N GLY A 83 -10.78 31.41 21.63
CA GLY A 83 -11.63 30.46 20.90
C GLY A 83 -11.41 30.48 19.39
N LEU A 84 -11.25 31.68 18.79
CA LEU A 84 -10.95 31.82 17.37
C LEU A 84 -9.58 31.27 16.98
N TRP A 85 -8.56 31.47 17.82
CA TRP A 85 -7.23 30.88 17.60
C TRP A 85 -7.28 29.36 17.70
N VAL A 86 -7.98 28.81 18.68
CA VAL A 86 -8.19 27.35 18.79
C VAL A 86 -8.90 26.82 17.55
N LEU A 87 -9.97 27.48 17.11
CA LEU A 87 -10.70 27.13 15.89
C LEU A 87 -9.79 27.18 14.65
N GLN A 88 -8.96 28.21 14.51
CA GLN A 88 -8.01 28.34 13.40
C GLN A 88 -6.97 27.21 13.39
N ILE A 89 -6.42 26.87 14.56
CA ILE A 89 -5.45 25.77 14.70
C ILE A 89 -6.13 24.44 14.34
N THR A 90 -7.35 24.18 14.84
CA THR A 90 -8.12 22.99 14.48
C THR A 90 -8.39 22.92 12.98
N ALA A 91 -8.83 24.02 12.38
CA ALA A 91 -9.09 24.09 10.94
C ALA A 91 -7.82 23.83 10.12
N PHE A 92 -6.68 24.36 10.54
CA PHE A 92 -5.39 24.07 9.91
C PHE A 92 -5.05 22.58 9.95
N PHE A 93 -5.22 21.92 11.10
CA PHE A 93 -4.95 20.48 11.22
C PHE A 93 -5.90 19.65 10.35
N VAL A 94 -7.19 19.99 10.30
CA VAL A 94 -8.16 19.34 9.42
C VAL A 94 -7.77 19.54 7.94
N ALA A 95 -7.39 20.76 7.56
CA ALA A 95 -6.93 21.07 6.21
C ALA A 95 -5.64 20.31 5.84
N ALA A 96 -4.69 20.19 6.77
CA ALA A 96 -3.47 19.40 6.61
C ALA A 96 -3.78 17.92 6.40
N LEU A 97 -4.64 17.34 7.25
CA LEU A 97 -5.07 15.95 7.16
C LEU A 97 -5.83 15.63 5.88
N LEU A 98 -6.69 16.54 5.42
CA LEU A 98 -7.42 16.34 4.16
C LEU A 98 -6.49 16.48 2.96
N SER A 99 -5.60 17.48 2.97
CA SER A 99 -4.63 17.72 1.91
C SER A 99 -3.67 16.57 1.73
N ILE A 100 -3.15 15.96 2.82
CA ILE A 100 -2.26 14.80 2.70
C ILE A 100 -3.01 13.60 2.09
N ARG A 101 -4.27 13.38 2.44
CA ARG A 101 -5.10 12.31 1.86
C ARG A 101 -5.32 12.53 0.37
N ILE A 102 -5.70 13.74 -0.03
CA ILE A 102 -5.90 14.09 -1.44
C ILE A 102 -4.58 13.92 -2.22
N SER A 103 -3.49 14.44 -1.69
CA SER A 103 -2.17 14.36 -2.31
C SER A 103 -1.73 12.91 -2.55
N LEU A 104 -1.88 12.04 -1.54
CA LEU A 104 -1.55 10.61 -1.67
C LEU A 104 -2.40 9.90 -2.74
N LYS A 105 -3.65 10.32 -2.97
CA LYS A 105 -4.47 9.76 -4.06
C LYS A 105 -4.00 10.21 -5.43
N PHE A 106 -3.58 11.47 -5.58
CA PHE A 106 -2.92 11.92 -6.82
C PHE A 106 -1.63 11.13 -7.06
N MET A 107 -0.90 10.77 -6.00
CA MET A 107 0.27 9.90 -6.10
C MET A 107 -0.08 8.47 -6.55
N GLY A 108 -1.34 8.04 -6.42
CA GLY A 108 -1.86 6.76 -6.91
C GLY A 108 -1.57 6.48 -8.38
N VAL A 109 -1.74 7.48 -9.25
CA VAL A 109 -1.44 7.35 -10.69
C VAL A 109 0.06 7.14 -10.91
N TRP A 110 0.89 7.89 -10.16
CA TRP A 110 2.34 7.74 -10.21
C TRP A 110 2.80 6.39 -9.67
N TYR A 111 2.12 5.86 -8.66
CA TYR A 111 2.39 4.53 -8.13
C TYR A 111 2.13 3.43 -9.15
N ALA A 112 1.14 3.59 -10.03
CA ALA A 112 0.89 2.65 -11.12
C ALA A 112 2.06 2.64 -12.12
N ASP A 113 2.58 3.82 -12.50
CA ASP A 113 3.78 3.93 -13.35
C ASP A 113 5.01 3.28 -12.69
N LEU A 114 5.20 3.50 -11.39
CA LEU A 114 6.30 2.89 -10.64
C LEU A 114 6.15 1.37 -10.53
N ALA A 115 4.94 0.87 -10.29
CA ALA A 115 4.66 -0.56 -10.31
C ALA A 115 4.89 -1.14 -11.69
N ALA A 116 4.53 -0.44 -12.77
CA ALA A 116 4.80 -0.86 -14.14
C ALA A 116 6.28 -1.00 -14.46
N LEU A 117 7.13 -0.13 -13.93
CA LEU A 117 8.59 -0.27 -14.05
C LEU A 117 9.10 -1.53 -13.33
N VAL A 118 8.55 -1.86 -12.16
CA VAL A 118 8.92 -3.07 -11.41
C VAL A 118 8.45 -4.33 -12.13
N VAL A 119 7.20 -4.38 -12.57
CA VAL A 119 6.66 -5.51 -13.34
C VAL A 119 7.42 -5.63 -14.66
N GLY A 120 7.67 -4.51 -15.33
CA GLY A 120 8.34 -4.50 -16.62
C GLY A 120 9.81 -4.91 -16.56
N PHE A 121 10.47 -4.70 -15.42
CA PHE A 121 11.80 -5.25 -15.16
C PHE A 121 11.80 -6.79 -15.15
N HIS A 122 10.75 -7.43 -14.62
CA HIS A 122 10.65 -8.89 -14.51
C HIS A 122 10.05 -9.56 -15.76
N ARG A 123 9.11 -8.89 -16.44
CA ARG A 123 8.28 -9.47 -17.52
C ARG A 123 8.47 -8.82 -18.88
N GLY A 124 9.33 -7.80 -19.00
CA GLY A 124 9.52 -7.02 -20.23
C GLY A 124 8.66 -5.74 -20.28
N THR A 125 8.85 -4.90 -21.29
CA THR A 125 8.32 -3.53 -21.27
C THR A 125 6.78 -3.47 -21.26
N ILE A 126 6.22 -2.85 -20.22
CA ILE A 126 4.77 -2.59 -20.08
C ILE A 126 4.50 -1.12 -20.37
N LYS A 127 3.49 -0.85 -21.21
CA LYS A 127 2.98 0.50 -21.44
C LYS A 127 1.66 0.68 -20.69
N LEU A 128 1.60 1.69 -19.82
CA LEU A 128 0.36 2.12 -19.18
C LEU A 128 -0.33 3.20 -20.02
N PRO A 129 -1.66 3.37 -19.86
CA PRO A 129 -2.38 4.51 -20.41
C PRO A 129 -1.82 5.83 -19.88
N SER A 130 -2.04 6.91 -20.63
CA SER A 130 -1.50 8.21 -20.27
C SER A 130 -2.20 8.80 -19.04
N PHE A 131 -1.47 9.58 -18.23
CA PHE A 131 -2.03 10.28 -17.06
C PHE A 131 -3.32 11.06 -17.36
N LEU A 132 -3.43 11.65 -18.56
CA LEU A 132 -4.61 12.42 -18.97
C LEU A 132 -5.85 11.55 -19.16
N GLU A 133 -5.68 10.30 -19.60
CA GLU A 133 -6.78 9.34 -19.75
C GLU A 133 -7.30 8.86 -18.39
N GLU A 134 -6.44 8.76 -17.38
CA GLU A 134 -6.83 8.34 -16.04
C GLU A 134 -7.37 9.49 -15.16
N LEU A 135 -7.06 10.74 -15.51
CA LEU A 135 -7.44 11.93 -14.73
C LEU A 135 -8.93 11.98 -14.31
N PRO A 136 -9.94 11.74 -15.17
CA PRO A 136 -11.34 11.80 -14.74
C PRO A 136 -11.68 10.71 -13.72
N HIS A 137 -11.09 9.52 -13.87
CA HIS A 137 -11.24 8.44 -12.90
C HIS A 137 -10.60 8.84 -11.56
N THR A 138 -9.36 9.34 -11.59
CA THR A 138 -8.65 9.82 -10.39
C THR A 138 -9.44 10.92 -9.67
N LEU A 139 -9.99 11.89 -10.39
CA LEU A 139 -10.82 12.95 -9.80
C LEU A 139 -12.08 12.41 -9.12
N ARG A 140 -12.75 11.43 -9.74
CA ARG A 140 -13.90 10.75 -9.14
C ARG A 140 -13.51 10.00 -7.88
N GLU A 141 -12.36 9.32 -7.88
CA GLU A 141 -11.86 8.61 -6.70
C GLU A 141 -11.46 9.57 -5.57
N VAL A 142 -10.84 10.70 -5.91
CA VAL A 142 -10.53 11.78 -4.95
C VAL A 142 -11.81 12.33 -4.34
N GLY A 143 -12.83 12.64 -5.16
CA GLY A 143 -14.13 13.12 -4.67
C GLY A 143 -14.80 12.11 -3.74
N ARG A 144 -14.80 10.82 -4.10
CA ARG A 144 -15.31 9.74 -3.24
C ARG A 144 -14.54 9.67 -1.92
N GLU A 145 -13.22 9.79 -1.96
CA GLU A 145 -12.39 9.73 -0.75
C GLU A 145 -12.64 10.92 0.17
N ILE A 146 -12.85 12.12 -0.38
CA ILE A 146 -13.21 13.32 0.41
C ILE A 146 -14.53 13.06 1.14
N LEU A 147 -15.55 12.56 0.43
CA LEU A 147 -16.84 12.23 1.04
C LEU A 147 -16.72 11.16 2.13
N ILE A 148 -15.95 10.10 1.88
CA ILE A 148 -15.68 9.07 2.88
C ILE A 148 -14.93 9.65 4.08
N SER A 149 -13.93 10.49 3.85
CA SER A 149 -13.14 11.13 4.91
C SER A 149 -14.01 12.06 5.77
N MET A 150 -14.91 12.82 5.16
CA MET A 150 -15.90 13.63 5.88
C MET A 150 -16.85 12.75 6.70
N GLY A 151 -17.35 11.65 6.13
CA GLY A 151 -18.17 10.68 6.85
C GLY A 151 -17.43 10.04 8.03
N LEU A 152 -16.15 9.72 7.87
CA LEU A 152 -15.30 9.17 8.93
C LEU A 152 -15.07 10.18 10.06
N ILE A 153 -14.91 11.46 9.75
CA ILE A 153 -14.83 12.52 10.77
C ILE A 153 -16.10 12.52 11.62
N LEU A 154 -17.28 12.45 10.99
CA LEU A 154 -18.56 12.41 11.71
C LEU A 154 -18.69 11.15 12.58
N ILE A 155 -18.35 9.98 12.04
CA ILE A 155 -18.37 8.70 12.77
C ILE A 155 -17.38 8.73 13.95
N GLY A 156 -16.25 9.42 13.81
CA GLY A 156 -15.22 9.55 14.84
C GLY A 156 -15.72 10.18 16.15
N PHE A 157 -16.83 10.93 16.13
CA PHE A 157 -17.43 11.51 17.33
C PHE A 157 -18.20 10.50 18.18
N VAL A 158 -18.48 9.29 17.67
CA VAL A 158 -19.13 8.22 18.46
C VAL A 158 -18.09 7.64 19.43
N PRO A 159 -18.30 7.72 20.76
CA PRO A 159 -17.35 7.21 21.73
C PRO A 159 -17.10 5.72 21.53
N VAL A 160 -15.83 5.30 21.62
CA VAL A 160 -15.34 3.91 21.47
C VAL A 160 -15.53 3.33 20.06
N LEU A 161 -16.77 3.25 19.56
CA LEU A 161 -17.10 2.67 18.25
C LEU A 161 -16.58 3.52 17.08
N GLY A 162 -16.59 4.85 17.23
CA GLY A 162 -16.10 5.78 16.21
C GLY A 162 -14.62 5.55 15.88
N PRO A 163 -13.70 5.65 16.85
CA PRO A 163 -12.27 5.40 16.62
C PRO A 163 -11.98 4.02 16.02
N LEU A 164 -12.66 2.96 16.48
CA LEU A 164 -12.50 1.61 15.94
C LEU A 164 -12.93 1.55 14.47
N THR A 165 -14.09 2.13 14.14
CA THR A 165 -14.62 2.16 12.78
C THR A 165 -13.71 2.98 11.86
N VAL A 166 -13.24 4.14 12.33
CA VAL A 166 -12.29 4.99 11.60
C VAL A 166 -10.98 4.27 11.34
N PHE A 167 -10.48 3.54 12.34
CA PHE A 167 -9.27 2.74 12.20
C PHE A 167 -9.45 1.62 11.18
N SER A 168 -10.52 0.82 11.28
CA SER A 168 -10.75 -0.32 10.38
C SER A 168 -10.97 0.12 8.94
N ILE A 169 -11.84 1.11 8.71
CA ILE A 169 -12.10 1.62 7.36
C ILE A 169 -10.84 2.28 6.79
N GLY A 170 -10.14 3.08 7.59
CA GLY A 170 -8.90 3.71 7.18
C GLY A 170 -7.82 2.69 6.83
N ALA A 171 -7.63 1.65 7.64
CA ALA A 171 -6.69 0.58 7.36
C ALA A 171 -7.05 -0.18 6.08
N TRP A 172 -8.34 -0.44 5.86
CA TRP A 172 -8.80 -1.09 4.63
C TRP A 172 -8.56 -0.23 3.38
N LEU A 173 -8.93 1.07 3.42
CA LEU A 173 -8.69 2.02 2.32
C LEU A 173 -7.20 2.14 2.01
N GLN A 174 -6.38 2.16 3.05
CA GLN A 174 -4.96 2.34 2.96
C GLN A 174 -4.27 1.08 2.39
N GLY A 175 -4.70 -0.12 2.82
CA GLY A 175 -4.27 -1.38 2.22
C GLY A 175 -4.67 -1.53 0.75
N ARG A 176 -5.84 -1.01 0.39
CA ARG A 176 -6.23 -0.91 -1.02
C ARG A 176 -5.26 -0.01 -1.78
N SER A 177 -4.85 1.13 -1.24
CA SER A 177 -3.89 2.02 -1.93
C SER A 177 -2.50 1.41 -2.15
N ILE A 178 -2.08 0.46 -1.29
CA ILE A 178 -0.82 -0.29 -1.47
C ILE A 178 -0.96 -1.31 -2.62
N THR A 179 -2.07 -2.04 -2.66
CA THR A 179 -2.27 -3.18 -3.56
C THR A 179 -2.77 -2.78 -4.95
N GLN A 180 -3.58 -1.72 -5.02
CA GLN A 180 -4.27 -1.29 -6.24
C GLN A 180 -3.32 -0.97 -7.40
N PRO A 181 -2.20 -0.23 -7.22
CA PRO A 181 -1.29 0.09 -8.32
C PRO A 181 -0.77 -1.14 -9.07
N TYR A 182 -0.36 -2.18 -8.33
CA TYR A 182 0.05 -3.45 -8.94
C TYR A 182 -1.11 -4.14 -9.66
N THR A 183 -2.28 -4.22 -9.04
CA THR A 183 -3.43 -4.89 -9.68
C THR A 183 -3.91 -4.17 -10.93
N ASP A 184 -3.79 -2.85 -10.98
CA ASP A 184 -4.17 -2.04 -12.15
C ASP A 184 -3.19 -2.28 -13.30
N VAL A 185 -1.88 -2.39 -13.01
CA VAL A 185 -0.86 -2.80 -14.00
C VAL A 185 -1.13 -4.20 -14.55
N ILE A 186 -1.35 -5.18 -13.68
CA ILE A 186 -1.63 -6.58 -14.09
C ILE A 186 -2.92 -6.66 -14.92
N ARG A 187 -3.98 -5.98 -14.49
CA ARG A 187 -5.25 -5.93 -15.22
C ARG A 187 -5.09 -5.24 -16.58
N GLY A 188 -4.40 -4.10 -16.63
CA GLY A 188 -4.14 -3.36 -17.86
C GLY A 188 -3.32 -4.16 -18.86
N ALA A 189 -2.33 -4.91 -18.38
CA ALA A 189 -1.52 -5.83 -19.18
C ALA A 189 -2.23 -7.16 -19.51
N LYS A 190 -3.49 -7.36 -19.06
CA LYS A 190 -4.26 -8.61 -19.20
C LYS A 190 -3.53 -9.85 -18.68
N LEU A 191 -2.73 -9.68 -17.64
CA LEU A 191 -2.03 -10.75 -16.94
C LEU A 191 -2.97 -11.38 -15.88
N GLY A 192 -2.67 -12.62 -15.47
CA GLY A 192 -3.48 -13.35 -14.48
C GLY A 192 -3.60 -12.61 -13.14
N LEU A 193 -4.82 -12.43 -12.65
CA LEU A 193 -5.09 -11.68 -11.42
C LEU A 193 -5.13 -12.62 -10.20
N HIS A 194 -4.21 -12.43 -9.27
CA HIS A 194 -4.35 -12.99 -7.93
C HIS A 194 -5.24 -12.07 -7.09
N GLN A 195 -6.35 -12.61 -6.57
CA GLN A 195 -7.24 -11.88 -5.67
C GLN A 195 -6.65 -11.82 -4.26
N GLU A 196 -6.38 -10.61 -3.78
CA GLU A 196 -6.03 -10.36 -2.38
C GLU A 196 -7.27 -10.50 -1.49
N THR A 197 -7.11 -11.17 -0.35
CA THR A 197 -8.15 -11.28 0.67
C THR A 197 -8.37 -9.93 1.36
N GLN A 198 -9.57 -9.71 1.90
CA GLN A 198 -9.86 -8.47 2.65
C GLN A 198 -8.98 -8.33 3.90
N ALA A 199 -8.63 -9.45 4.54
CA ALA A 199 -7.75 -9.47 5.71
C ALA A 199 -6.33 -9.00 5.39
N GLN A 200 -5.78 -9.38 4.22
CA GLN A 200 -4.47 -8.90 3.77
C GLN A 200 -4.48 -7.38 3.59
N LYS A 201 -5.50 -6.82 2.93
CA LYS A 201 -5.62 -5.37 2.77
C LYS A 201 -5.66 -4.66 4.13
N LEU A 202 -6.49 -5.15 5.06
CA LEU A 202 -6.56 -4.59 6.39
C LEU A 202 -5.20 -4.61 7.11
N PHE A 203 -4.50 -5.75 7.05
CA PHE A 203 -3.19 -5.91 7.67
C PHE A 203 -2.14 -4.96 7.06
N LEU A 204 -2.07 -4.87 5.73
CA LEU A 204 -1.14 -3.99 5.03
C LEU A 204 -1.33 -2.51 5.38
N GLY A 205 -2.59 -2.05 5.42
CA GLY A 205 -2.90 -0.66 5.75
C GLY A 205 -2.86 -0.32 7.23
N SER A 206 -2.90 -1.32 8.13
CA SER A 206 -2.84 -1.09 9.58
C SER A 206 -1.56 -0.38 10.02
N GLY A 207 -0.41 -0.74 9.42
CA GLY A 207 0.88 -0.09 9.72
C GLY A 207 0.89 1.41 9.38
N GLN A 208 0.26 1.78 8.27
CA GLN A 208 0.12 3.18 7.88
C GLN A 208 -0.87 3.93 8.79
N MET A 209 -1.95 3.29 9.24
CA MET A 209 -2.85 3.89 10.23
C MET A 209 -2.17 4.12 11.58
N LEU A 210 -1.37 3.17 12.06
CA LEU A 210 -0.58 3.34 13.28
C LEU A 210 0.41 4.50 13.16
N LEU A 211 1.06 4.61 12.00
CA LEU A 211 1.96 5.73 11.73
C LEU A 211 1.21 7.07 11.70
N ALA A 212 0.00 7.10 11.14
CA ALA A 212 -0.82 8.32 11.07
C ALA A 212 -1.27 8.84 12.45
N ILE A 213 -1.24 8.00 13.50
CA ILE A 213 -1.51 8.42 14.89
C ILE A 213 -0.41 9.35 15.42
N ILE A 214 0.82 9.21 14.92
CA ILE A 214 1.97 10.03 15.35
C ILE A 214 1.94 11.35 14.55
N PRO A 215 1.55 12.48 15.16
CA PRO A 215 1.47 13.75 14.43
C PRO A 215 2.86 14.20 13.97
N LEU A 216 2.89 15.01 12.91
CA LEU A 216 4.09 15.54 12.27
C LEU A 216 5.02 14.46 11.68
N ILE A 217 5.69 13.67 12.50
CA ILE A 217 6.66 12.65 12.07
C ILE A 217 5.96 11.58 11.24
N GLY A 218 4.86 11.03 11.77
CA GLY A 218 4.11 10.01 11.06
C GLY A 218 3.57 10.53 9.73
N TRP A 219 3.05 11.75 9.73
CA TRP A 219 2.49 12.38 8.54
C TRP A 219 3.54 12.65 7.46
N MET A 220 4.74 13.10 7.85
CA MET A 220 5.85 13.29 6.90
C MET A 220 6.37 11.95 6.36
N LEU A 221 6.32 10.89 7.15
CA LEU A 221 6.77 9.56 6.74
C LEU A 221 5.74 8.83 5.87
N LEU A 222 4.44 9.12 5.98
CA LEU A 222 3.37 8.42 5.26
C LEU A 222 3.63 8.29 3.74
N PRO A 223 4.01 9.34 2.99
CA PRO A 223 4.25 9.22 1.55
C PRO A 223 5.45 8.32 1.23
N VAL A 224 6.48 8.35 2.08
CA VAL A 224 7.67 7.49 1.96
C VAL A 224 7.28 6.04 2.25
N VAL A 225 6.62 5.79 3.37
CA VAL A 225 6.12 4.46 3.74
C VAL A 225 5.26 3.86 2.63
N ASN A 226 4.33 4.65 2.10
CA ASN A 226 3.46 4.21 1.02
C ASN A 226 4.23 3.86 -0.24
N LEU A 227 5.20 4.69 -0.64
CA LEU A 227 6.08 4.41 -1.77
C LEU A 227 6.80 3.06 -1.60
N PHE A 228 7.46 2.84 -0.46
CA PHE A 228 8.17 1.59 -0.20
C PHE A 228 7.23 0.39 -0.18
N GLN A 229 6.04 0.51 0.42
CA GLN A 229 5.08 -0.57 0.48
C GLN A 229 4.50 -0.93 -0.89
N VAL A 230 4.17 0.06 -1.73
CA VAL A 230 3.71 -0.18 -3.11
C VAL A 230 4.79 -0.92 -3.91
N LEU A 231 6.03 -0.42 -3.87
CA LEU A 231 7.14 -1.02 -4.61
C LEU A 231 7.47 -2.42 -4.11
N GLY A 232 7.52 -2.60 -2.78
CA GLY A 232 7.78 -3.89 -2.17
C GLY A 232 6.68 -4.90 -2.43
N TYR A 233 5.43 -4.46 -2.48
CA TYR A 233 4.31 -5.33 -2.82
C TYR A 233 4.41 -5.82 -4.26
N ALA A 234 4.66 -4.91 -5.22
CA ALA A 234 4.87 -5.29 -6.62
C ALA A 234 6.08 -6.25 -6.77
N TRP A 235 7.18 -5.96 -6.08
CA TRP A 235 8.39 -6.79 -6.11
C TRP A 235 8.14 -8.21 -5.58
N ILE A 236 7.52 -8.34 -4.40
CA ILE A 236 7.25 -9.65 -3.77
C ILE A 236 6.29 -10.47 -4.64
N LYS A 237 5.29 -9.83 -5.26
CA LYS A 237 4.35 -10.53 -6.13
C LYS A 237 5.01 -11.08 -7.39
N GLU A 238 5.80 -10.27 -8.08
CA GLU A 238 6.55 -10.74 -9.26
C GLU A 238 7.51 -11.88 -8.90
N LEU A 239 8.20 -11.77 -7.76
CA LEU A 239 9.06 -12.84 -7.27
C LEU A 239 8.29 -14.13 -6.98
N SER A 240 7.10 -14.01 -6.39
CA SER A 240 6.24 -15.16 -6.07
C SER A 240 5.74 -15.87 -7.34
N GLU A 241 5.45 -15.12 -8.40
CA GLU A 241 5.02 -15.68 -9.67
C GLU A 241 6.17 -16.37 -10.42
N GLN A 242 7.38 -15.82 -10.37
CA GLN A 242 8.56 -16.48 -10.94
C GLN A 242 8.88 -17.81 -10.26
N VAL A 243 8.76 -17.86 -8.92
CA VAL A 243 8.97 -19.10 -8.16
C VAL A 243 7.87 -20.12 -8.45
N ALA A 244 6.61 -19.68 -8.63
CA ALA A 244 5.53 -20.56 -9.04
C ALA A 244 5.76 -21.14 -10.45
N ALA A 245 6.11 -20.29 -11.42
CA ALA A 245 6.43 -20.73 -12.79
C ALA A 245 7.59 -21.72 -12.83
N ALA A 246 8.67 -21.46 -12.08
CA ALA A 246 9.82 -22.37 -11.99
C ALA A 246 9.47 -23.72 -11.34
N ARG A 247 8.46 -23.76 -10.46
CA ARG A 247 7.95 -25.00 -9.85
C ARG A 247 7.14 -25.81 -10.85
N ASP A 248 6.31 -25.15 -11.66
CA ASP A 248 5.48 -25.80 -12.68
C ASP A 248 6.32 -26.33 -13.86
N GLU A 249 7.49 -25.72 -14.13
CA GLU A 249 8.46 -26.18 -15.14
C GLU A 249 9.34 -27.34 -14.66
N GLN A 250 9.36 -27.67 -13.36
CA GLN A 250 10.04 -28.86 -12.85
C GLN A 250 9.13 -30.09 -13.07
N PRO A 251 9.48 -31.03 -13.97
CA PRO A 251 8.71 -32.26 -14.12
C PRO A 251 8.71 -32.97 -12.76
N GLU A 252 7.55 -33.48 -12.33
CA GLU A 252 7.46 -34.42 -11.22
C GLU A 252 8.59 -35.44 -11.37
N ALA A 253 9.51 -35.47 -10.41
CA ALA A 253 10.52 -36.52 -10.37
C ALA A 253 9.77 -37.86 -10.45
N PRO A 254 10.19 -38.80 -11.33
CA PRO A 254 9.47 -40.04 -11.52
C PRO A 254 9.29 -40.69 -10.15
N THR A 255 8.04 -40.93 -9.78
CA THR A 255 7.65 -41.63 -8.56
C THR A 255 8.55 -42.87 -8.45
N PRO A 256 9.30 -43.06 -7.35
CA PRO A 256 10.12 -44.24 -7.20
C PRO A 256 9.23 -45.46 -7.42
N GLN A 257 9.53 -46.26 -8.44
CA GLN A 257 8.83 -47.53 -8.65
C GLN A 257 8.91 -48.31 -7.33
N PRO A 258 7.78 -48.86 -6.83
CA PRO A 258 7.81 -49.74 -5.68
C PRO A 258 8.86 -50.82 -5.94
N PRO A 259 9.75 -51.11 -4.97
CA PRO A 259 10.77 -52.14 -5.16
C PRO A 259 10.07 -53.44 -5.60
N PRO A 260 10.61 -54.15 -6.62
CA PRO A 260 10.00 -55.36 -7.11
C PRO A 260 9.85 -56.35 -5.93
N PRO A 261 8.68 -57.01 -5.81
CA PRO A 261 8.42 -57.95 -4.73
C PRO A 261 9.55 -58.99 -4.67
N PRO A 262 10.09 -59.29 -3.48
CA PRO A 262 11.16 -60.27 -3.33
C PRO A 262 10.72 -61.60 -3.94
N GLN A 263 11.52 -62.08 -4.90
CA GLN A 263 11.31 -63.41 -5.48
C GLN A 263 11.54 -64.45 -4.38
N PRO A 264 10.66 -65.45 -4.23
CA PRO A 264 10.84 -66.50 -3.24
C PRO A 264 12.13 -67.28 -3.55
N GLU A 265 13.00 -67.39 -2.53
CA GLU A 265 14.21 -68.20 -2.56
C GLU A 265 13.86 -69.65 -2.90
N GLU A 266 14.24 -70.11 -4.10
CA GLU A 266 14.27 -71.53 -4.43
C GLU A 266 15.29 -72.21 -3.52
N THR A 267 14.78 -72.97 -2.55
CA THR A 267 15.58 -73.79 -1.65
C THR A 267 16.09 -75.01 -2.43
N THR A 268 17.28 -74.91 -3.03
CA THR A 268 18.01 -76.06 -3.58
C THR A 268 18.39 -76.98 -2.43
N THR A 269 17.62 -78.06 -2.27
CA THR A 269 17.94 -79.15 -1.36
C THR A 269 18.93 -80.08 -2.05
N ASP A 270 20.21 -79.96 -1.70
CA ASP A 270 21.25 -80.88 -2.13
C ASP A 270 21.04 -82.26 -1.50
N ALA A 271 20.70 -83.23 -2.34
CA ALA A 271 20.70 -84.64 -2.02
C ALA A 271 22.14 -85.17 -2.05
N ALA A 272 22.77 -85.30 -0.89
CA ALA A 272 24.02 -86.05 -0.75
C ALA A 272 23.71 -87.55 -0.75
N ALA A 273 24.03 -88.20 -1.87
CA ALA A 273 24.08 -89.65 -2.00
C ALA A 273 25.38 -90.19 -1.40
N THR A 274 25.27 -91.13 -0.45
CA THR A 274 26.35 -92.07 -0.11
C THR A 274 25.74 -93.46 0.06
N SER A 275 25.82 -94.26 -1.00
CA SER A 275 25.74 -95.73 -0.98
C SER A 275 27.15 -96.28 -0.72
N GLY A 276 27.39 -97.11 0.30
CA GLY A 276 27.14 -98.55 0.30
C GLY A 276 28.27 -99.26 1.08
N PRO A 277 28.29 -100.60 1.07
CA PRO A 277 28.37 -101.56 2.19
C PRO A 277 29.63 -101.57 3.07
#